data_AF-A0A358D816-F1
#
_entry.id   AF-A0A358D816-F1
#
_cell.length_a   1.000
_cell.length_b   1.000
_cell.length_c   1.000
_cell.angle_alpha   90.00
_cell.angle_beta   90.00
_cell.angle_gamma   90.00
#
_symmetry.space_group_name_H-M   'P 1'
#
loop_
_entity.id
_entity.type
_entity.pdbx_description
1 polymer ?
#
loop_
_entity_poly.entity_id
_entity_poly.type
_entity_poly.pdbx_seq_one_letter_code
_entity_poly.pdbx_strand_id
1 'polypeptide(L)'
;GMIRWKQAAEELTDYGMTFGNPDFVAYAQAYGATGHRVDDIADLGDVLEGAFSARGVHLVVVPIDYTENTRVLIDELQNRRTAN
;
A
#
# COMPACT_ATOMS: atom_id res chain seq x y z
N GLY A 1 6.54 4.76 0.24
CA GLY A 1 6.30 4.78 -1.21
C GLY A 1 7.62 4.90 -1.94
N MET A 2 7.72 4.38 -3.18
CA MET A 2 8.99 4.22 -3.91
C MET A 2 9.79 5.53 -4.08
N ILE A 3 9.13 6.66 -4.35
CA ILE A 3 9.81 7.95 -4.55
C ILE A 3 10.42 8.47 -3.24
N ARG A 4 9.66 8.44 -2.14
CA ARG A 4 10.15 8.80 -0.79
C ARG A 4 11.38 7.97 -0.41
N TRP A 5 11.41 6.68 -0.75
CA TRP A 5 12.59 5.84 -0.50
C TRP A 5 13.80 6.23 -1.35
N LYS A 6 13.59 6.55 -2.63
CA LYS A 6 14.68 7.01 -3.49
C LYS A 6 15.28 8.34 -2.99
N GLN A 7 14.44 9.27 -2.53
CA GLN A 7 14.89 10.51 -1.89
C GLN A 7 15.75 10.20 -0.66
N ALA A 8 15.29 9.31 0.23
CA ALA A 8 16.06 8.91 1.41
C ALA A 8 17.41 8.24 1.05
N ALA A 9 17.44 7.38 0.04
CA ALA A 9 18.67 6.71 -0.42
C ALA A 9 19.69 7.66 -1.05
N GLU A 10 19.24 8.82 -1.55
CA GLU A 10 20.08 9.89 -2.09
C GLU A 10 20.32 11.01 -1.05
N GLU A 11 19.99 10.78 0.23
CA GLU A 11 20.11 11.74 1.34
C GLU A 11 19.36 13.07 1.12
N LEU A 12 18.34 13.04 0.26
CA LEU A 12 17.47 14.18 -0.02
C LEU A 12 16.40 14.32 1.07
N THR A 13 15.97 15.55 1.31
CA THR A 13 14.84 15.83 2.21
C THR A 13 13.55 15.23 1.65
N ASP A 14 12.70 14.68 2.53
CA ASP A 14 11.35 14.24 2.17
C ASP A 14 10.53 15.45 1.70
N TYR A 15 10.25 15.50 0.40
CA TYR A 15 9.58 16.65 -0.21
C TYR A 15 8.41 16.19 -1.08
N GLY A 16 7.22 16.71 -0.77
CA GLY A 16 6.01 16.50 -1.58
C GLY A 16 5.44 15.09 -1.56
N MET A 17 5.79 14.26 -0.56
CA MET A 17 5.36 12.85 -0.51
C MET A 17 4.26 12.56 0.51
N THR A 18 3.79 13.57 1.25
CA THR A 18 2.73 13.40 2.26
C THR A 18 1.39 13.82 1.67
N PHE A 19 0.51 12.85 1.48
CA PHE A 19 -0.86 13.05 1.00
C PHE A 19 -1.84 12.34 1.94
N GLY A 20 -3.06 12.87 2.02
CA GLY A 20 -4.18 12.17 2.64
C GLY A 20 -4.81 11.19 1.66
N ASN A 21 -5.33 10.07 2.17
CA ASN A 21 -6.11 9.15 1.38
C ASN A 21 -7.57 9.63 1.29
N PRO A 22 -8.20 9.62 0.10
CA PRO A 22 -9.64 9.81 -0.01
C PRO A 22 -10.38 8.62 0.58
N ASP A 23 -11.70 8.78 0.78
CA ASP A 23 -12.54 7.63 1.07
C ASP A 23 -12.77 6.81 -0.20
N PHE A 24 -11.91 5.82 -0.40
CA PHE A 24 -11.95 4.92 -1.53
C PHE A 24 -13.23 4.05 -1.59
N VAL A 25 -13.88 3.79 -0.44
CA VAL A 25 -15.14 3.03 -0.42
C VAL A 25 -16.25 3.89 -1.02
N ALA A 26 -16.39 5.13 -0.55
CA ALA A 26 -17.34 6.09 -1.12
C ALA A 26 -17.04 6.36 -2.60
N TYR A 27 -15.76 6.44 -2.98
CA TYR A 27 -15.35 6.58 -4.37
C TYR A 27 -15.86 5.41 -5.22
N ALA A 28 -15.66 4.16 -4.81
CA ALA A 28 -16.17 3.00 -5.56
C ALA A 28 -17.70 3.05 -5.72
N GLN A 29 -18.42 3.37 -4.64
CA GLN A 29 -19.88 3.48 -4.65
C GLN A 29 -20.39 4.55 -5.60
N ALA A 30 -19.71 5.70 -5.69
CA ALA A 30 -20.08 6.79 -6.60
C ALA A 30 -20.06 6.39 -8.09
N TYR A 31 -19.27 5.38 -8.46
CA TYR A 31 -19.20 4.83 -9.82
C TYR A 31 -20.05 3.56 -10.01
N GLY A 32 -20.86 3.19 -9.02
CA GLY A 32 -21.69 1.98 -9.06
C GLY A 32 -20.91 0.68 -8.81
N ALA A 33 -19.69 0.76 -8.28
CA ALA A 33 -18.90 -0.38 -7.85
C ALA A 33 -19.09 -0.67 -6.35
N THR A 34 -18.70 -1.86 -5.92
CA THR A 34 -18.73 -2.23 -4.49
C THR A 34 -17.39 -1.92 -3.84
N GLY A 35 -17.37 -1.04 -2.84
CA GLY A 35 -16.18 -0.74 -2.06
C GLY A 35 -16.09 -1.59 -0.78
N HIS A 36 -14.90 -2.10 -0.49
CA HIS A 36 -14.56 -2.86 0.72
C HIS A 36 -13.35 -2.21 1.38
N ARG A 37 -13.34 -2.15 2.71
CA ARG A 37 -12.16 -1.78 3.50
C ARG A 37 -11.83 -2.94 4.42
N VAL A 38 -10.57 -3.33 4.42
CA VAL A 38 -10.03 -4.40 5.27
C VAL A 38 -9.29 -3.71 6.41
N ASP A 39 -9.85 -3.76 7.62
CA ASP A 39 -9.25 -3.14 8.81
C ASP A 39 -8.37 -4.13 9.60
N ASP A 40 -8.64 -5.44 9.47
CA ASP A 40 -7.82 -6.53 10.02
C ASP A 40 -7.31 -7.44 8.88
N ILE A 41 -6.04 -7.85 8.95
CA ILE A 41 -5.44 -8.76 7.98
C ILE A 41 -6.12 -10.14 7.96
N ALA A 42 -6.71 -10.56 9.08
CA ALA A 42 -7.46 -11.81 9.18
C ALA A 42 -8.66 -11.83 8.23
N ASP A 43 -9.27 -10.68 7.96
CA ASP A 43 -10.46 -10.55 7.13
C ASP A 43 -10.15 -10.50 5.63
N LEU A 44 -8.87 -10.32 5.26
CA LEU A 44 -8.47 -10.10 3.86
C LEU A 44 -8.89 -11.27 2.96
N GLY A 45 -8.72 -12.51 3.43
CA GLY A 45 -9.08 -13.71 2.67
C GLY A 45 -10.58 -13.74 2.34
N ASP A 46 -11.41 -13.62 3.37
CA ASP A 46 -12.86 -13.68 3.27
C ASP A 46 -13.41 -12.53 2.40
N VAL A 47 -12.86 -11.32 2.53
CA VAL A 47 -13.26 -10.17 1.71
C VAL A 47 -12.92 -10.40 0.23
N LEU A 48 -11.76 -10.96 -0.08
CA LEU A 48 -11.37 -11.26 -1.46
C LEU A 48 -12.25 -12.36 -2.06
N GLU A 49 -12.52 -13.44 -1.31
CA GLU A 49 -13.40 -14.53 -1.77
C GLU A 49 -14.84 -14.06 -1.97
N GLY A 50 -15.35 -13.23 -1.05
CA GLY A 50 -16.67 -12.62 -1.14
C GLY A 50 -16.78 -11.69 -2.35
N ALA A 51 -15.80 -10.81 -2.56
CA ALA A 51 -15.75 -9.92 -3.71
C ALA A 51 -15.69 -10.69 -5.04
N PHE A 52 -14.89 -11.77 -5.10
CA PHE A 52 -14.79 -12.60 -6.29
C PHE A 52 -16.11 -13.33 -6.60
N SER A 53 -16.76 -13.87 -5.57
CA SER A 53 -18.02 -14.63 -5.70
C SER A 53 -19.21 -13.73 -6.07
N ALA A 54 -19.25 -12.51 -5.57
CA ALA A 54 -20.34 -11.56 -5.79
C ALA A 54 -20.44 -11.07 -7.25
N ARG A 55 -19.36 -11.20 -8.04
CA ARG A 55 -19.24 -10.72 -9.43
C ARG A 55 -19.44 -9.21 -9.57
N GLY A 56 -18.99 -8.65 -10.69
CA GLY A 56 -19.04 -7.20 -10.93
C GLY A 56 -17.74 -6.50 -10.55
N VAL A 57 -17.79 -5.18 -10.35
CA VAL A 57 -16.61 -4.37 -10.05
C VAL A 57 -16.51 -4.14 -8.55
N HIS A 58 -15.40 -4.57 -7.97
CA HIS A 58 -15.10 -4.47 -6.55
C HIS A 58 -13.78 -3.74 -6.35
N LEU A 59 -13.77 -2.80 -5.40
CA LEU A 59 -12.57 -2.13 -4.94
C LEU A 59 -12.31 -2.54 -3.49
N VAL A 60 -11.17 -3.18 -3.25
CA VAL A 60 -10.76 -3.61 -1.90
C VAL A 60 -9.59 -2.74 -1.43
N VAL A 61 -9.79 -2.03 -0.32
CA VAL A 61 -8.82 -1.12 0.28
C VAL A 61 -8.13 -1.84 1.43
N VAL A 62 -6.80 -2.01 1.30
CA VAL A 62 -5.97 -2.69 2.31
C VAL A 62 -4.92 -1.70 2.81
N PRO A 63 -4.95 -1.31 4.10
CA PRO A 63 -3.88 -0.54 4.71
C PRO A 63 -2.57 -1.34 4.70
N ILE A 64 -1.48 -0.72 4.25
CA ILE A 64 -0.16 -1.34 4.22
C ILE A 64 0.76 -0.60 5.18
N ASP A 65 1.32 -1.34 6.14
CA ASP A 65 2.45 -0.87 6.93
C ASP A 65 3.74 -1.04 6.13
N TYR A 66 4.39 0.08 5.81
CA TYR A 66 5.62 0.14 5.02
C TYR A 66 6.90 0.17 5.88
N THR A 67 6.80 0.11 7.20
CA THR A 67 7.97 0.15 8.10
C THR A 67 8.97 -0.97 7.82
N GLU A 68 8.50 -2.18 7.55
CA GLU A 68 9.34 -3.35 7.24
C GLU A 68 10.12 -3.21 5.92
N ASN A 69 9.58 -2.48 4.95
CA ASN A 69 10.26 -2.30 3.66
C ASN A 69 11.52 -1.43 3.75
N THR A 70 11.59 -0.50 4.72
CA THR A 70 12.79 0.29 4.99
C THR A 70 13.96 -0.62 5.38
N ARG A 71 13.72 -1.62 6.24
CA ARG A 71 14.76 -2.50 6.77
C ARG A 71 15.41 -3.37 5.69
N VAL A 72 14.60 -3.96 4.81
CA VAL A 72 15.10 -4.91 3.80
C VAL A 72 15.71 -4.18 2.59
N LEU A 73 15.11 -3.09 2.14
CA LEU A 73 15.52 -2.46 0.87
C LEU A 73 16.59 -1.38 1.02
N ILE A 74 16.71 -0.74 2.19
CA ILE A 74 17.73 0.29 2.42
C ILE A 74 18.96 -0.34 3.09
N ASP A 75 18.78 -0.98 4.24
CA ASP A 75 19.92 -1.44 5.04
C ASP A 75 20.59 -2.69 4.47
N GLU A 76 19.82 -3.73 4.08
CA GLU A 76 20.42 -4.99 3.62
C GLU A 76 21.02 -4.90 2.21
N LEU A 77 20.43 -4.13 1.29
CA LEU A 77 20.93 -3.99 -0.08
C LEU A 77 22.16 -3.07 -0.18
N GLN A 78 22.24 -2.01 0.64
CA GLN A 78 23.44 -1.17 0.69
C GLN A 78 24.65 -1.97 1.20
N ASN A 79 24.46 -2.82 2.22
CA ASN A 79 25.52 -3.66 2.80
C ASN A 79 26.07 -4.71 1.81
N ARG A 80 25.22 -5.29 0.94
CA ARG A 80 25.69 -6.23 -0.11
C ARG A 80 26.52 -5.55 -1.20
N ARG A 81 26.34 -4.24 -1.41
CA ARG A 81 27.11 -3.46 -2.40
C ARG A 81 28.47 -3.00 -1.87
N THR A 82 28.68 -3.02 -0.56
CA THR A 82 29.95 -2.66 0.11
C THR A 82 30.82 -3.87 0.44
N ALA A 83 30.25 -5.09 0.43
CA ALA A 83 30.95 -6.33 0.73
C ALA A 83 31.53 -7.08 -0.49
N ASN A 84 31.46 -6.48 -1.69
CA ASN A 84 32.12 -6.90 -2.94
C ASN A 84 32.99 -5.75 -3.45
#